data_AF-A0A1B0UF31-F1
#
_entry.id   AF-A0A1B0UF31-F1
#
_cell.length_a   1.000
_cell.length_b   1.000
_cell.length_c   1.000
_cell.angle_alpha   90.00
_cell.angle_beta   90.00
_cell.angle_gamma   90.00
#
_symmetry.space_group_name_H-M   'P 1'
#
loop_
_entity.id
_entity.type
_entity.pdbx_description
1 polymer ?
#
loop_
_entity_poly.entity_id
_entity_poly.type
_entity_poly.pdbx_seq_one_letter_code
_entity_poly.pdbx_strand_id
1 'polypeptide(L)'
;AILANLTCLQQTDLKSLIAYSSISHMGLVVAAIIIQTPWGLSGAMALMIAHGFTSSALFCLANTTYERTHTRILILTRGFHNILPMSTTWWLLANLMNIATPPSMNFTGELLIMSALFNWCPTTIILLGLSMLITASYSLHMFLSTQMGPTPLNNQTAPAHSREHLLMALHLIPLMLVSMKPELVI
;
A
#
# COMPACT_ATOMS: atom_id res chain seq x y z
N ALA A 1 9.57 -1.33 11.54
CA ALA A 1 9.16 -0.49 10.39
C ALA A 1 10.32 -0.21 9.43
N ILE A 2 11.35 0.55 9.81
CA ILE A 2 12.41 1.00 8.88
C ILE A 2 13.16 -0.16 8.20
N LEU A 3 13.59 -1.17 8.96
CA LEU A 3 14.28 -2.32 8.37
C LEU A 3 13.41 -3.04 7.33
N ALA A 4 12.11 -3.24 7.63
CA ALA A 4 11.15 -3.82 6.69
C ALA A 4 10.99 -2.94 5.44
N ASN A 5 10.90 -1.61 5.60
CA ASN A 5 10.87 -0.66 4.48
C ASN A 5 12.11 -0.75 3.59
N LEU A 6 13.30 -0.85 4.19
CA LEU A 6 14.55 -1.04 3.43
C LEU A 6 14.58 -2.38 2.71
N THR A 7 14.09 -3.46 3.33
CA THR A 7 13.99 -4.75 2.65
C THR A 7 13.04 -4.71 1.46
N CYS A 8 11.97 -3.89 1.49
CA CYS A 8 11.04 -3.74 0.38
C CYS A 8 11.72 -3.21 -0.90
N LEU A 9 12.69 -2.30 -0.77
CA LEU A 9 13.43 -1.75 -1.92
C LEU A 9 14.29 -2.80 -2.63
N GLN A 10 14.63 -3.89 -1.95
CA GLN A 10 15.47 -4.96 -2.48
C GLN A 10 14.67 -6.20 -2.87
N GLN A 11 13.35 -6.22 -2.64
CA GLN A 11 12.52 -7.37 -2.97
C GLN A 11 12.35 -7.51 -4.49
N THR A 12 12.61 -8.71 -4.98
CA THR A 12 12.40 -9.09 -6.39
C THR A 12 11.05 -9.75 -6.63
N ASP A 13 10.42 -10.32 -5.59
CA ASP A 13 9.09 -10.93 -5.63
C ASP A 13 8.03 -9.90 -5.22
N LEU A 14 7.03 -9.71 -6.08
CA LEU A 14 5.94 -8.76 -5.89
C LEU A 14 5.11 -9.07 -4.63
N LYS A 15 4.80 -10.34 -4.37
CA LYS A 15 3.99 -10.72 -3.18
C LYS A 15 4.80 -10.57 -1.90
N SER A 16 6.11 -10.85 -1.92
CA SER A 16 6.96 -10.62 -0.75
C SER A 16 7.13 -9.14 -0.46
N LEU A 17 7.26 -8.29 -1.50
CA LEU A 17 7.31 -6.84 -1.35
C LEU A 17 6.06 -6.32 -0.65
N ILE A 18 4.88 -6.74 -1.06
CA ILE A 18 3.60 -6.37 -0.41
C ILE A 18 3.58 -6.88 1.04
N ALA A 19 4.02 -8.11 1.30
CA ALA A 19 4.08 -8.66 2.66
C ALA A 19 5.03 -7.86 3.58
N TYR A 20 6.23 -7.50 3.12
CA TYR A 20 7.15 -6.69 3.93
C TYR A 20 6.62 -5.26 4.16
N SER A 21 5.89 -4.68 3.20
CA SER A 21 5.20 -3.41 3.42
C SER A 21 4.14 -3.52 4.51
N SER A 22 3.45 -4.66 4.64
CA SER A 22 2.49 -4.85 5.74
C SER A 22 3.16 -4.89 7.12
N ILE A 23 4.34 -5.49 7.22
CA ILE A 23 5.12 -5.52 8.46
C ILE A 23 5.54 -4.10 8.88
N SER A 24 5.79 -3.20 7.92
CA SER A 24 6.19 -1.84 8.26
C SER A 24 5.05 -1.00 8.81
N HIS A 25 3.87 -1.00 8.16
CA HIS A 25 2.68 -0.29 8.66
C HIS A 25 2.21 -0.87 10.00
N MET A 26 2.19 -2.19 10.17
CA MET A 26 1.85 -2.80 11.46
C MET A 26 2.89 -2.48 12.56
N GLY A 27 4.14 -2.23 12.19
CA GLY A 27 5.15 -1.74 13.13
C GLY A 27 4.80 -0.37 13.74
N LEU A 28 4.12 0.51 13.00
CA LEU A 28 3.60 1.78 13.52
C LEU A 28 2.43 1.55 14.48
N VAL A 29 1.52 0.64 14.12
CA VAL A 29 0.38 0.23 14.95
C VAL A 29 0.86 -0.27 16.32
N VAL A 30 1.87 -1.16 16.34
CA VAL A 30 2.46 -1.67 17.59
C VAL A 30 3.04 -0.53 18.44
N ALA A 31 3.77 0.40 17.83
CA ALA A 31 4.33 1.55 18.56
C ALA A 31 3.24 2.42 19.19
N ALA A 32 2.14 2.66 18.46
CA ALA A 32 1.00 3.45 18.93
C ALA A 32 0.26 2.76 20.09
N ILE A 33 0.04 1.44 20.01
CA ILE A 33 -0.61 0.66 21.06
C ILE A 33 0.22 0.65 22.35
N ILE A 34 1.56 0.60 22.25
CA ILE A 34 2.44 0.58 23.43
C ILE A 34 2.41 1.91 24.19
N ILE A 35 2.25 3.04 23.50
CA ILE A 35 2.23 4.38 24.12
C ILE A 35 0.87 4.71 24.76
N GLN A 36 -0.21 4.02 24.34
CA GLN A 36 -1.54 4.07 24.97
C GLN A 36 -2.17 5.46 25.11
N THR A 37 -1.84 6.40 24.21
CA THR A 37 -2.52 7.70 24.15
C THR A 37 -3.81 7.59 23.34
N PRO A 38 -4.83 8.44 23.62
CA PRO A 38 -6.09 8.41 22.86
C PRO A 38 -5.87 8.62 21.36
N TRP A 39 -4.94 9.52 21.00
CA TRP A 39 -4.57 9.77 19.60
C TRP A 39 -3.81 8.58 18.98
N GLY A 40 -2.97 7.91 19.76
CA GLY A 40 -2.25 6.72 19.30
C GLY A 40 -3.19 5.55 19.04
N LEU A 41 -4.14 5.27 19.95
CA LEU A 41 -5.10 4.18 19.82
C LEU A 41 -6.09 4.42 18.67
N SER A 42 -6.56 5.66 18.50
CA SER A 42 -7.46 6.01 17.40
C SER A 42 -6.75 5.96 16.04
N GLY A 43 -5.49 6.43 15.98
CA GLY A 43 -4.62 6.27 14.81
C GLY A 43 -4.30 4.81 14.49
N ALA A 44 -4.06 3.98 15.51
CA ALA A 44 -3.84 2.54 15.36
C ALA A 44 -5.07 1.84 14.74
N MET A 45 -6.28 2.16 15.22
CA MET A 45 -7.53 1.61 14.67
C MET A 45 -7.74 2.03 13.22
N ALA A 46 -7.58 3.32 12.93
CA ALA A 46 -7.65 3.87 11.58
C ALA A 46 -6.68 3.16 10.63
N LEU A 47 -5.41 3.03 11.03
CA LEU A 47 -4.38 2.41 10.21
C LEU A 47 -4.60 0.91 10.03
N MET A 48 -5.07 0.17 11.04
CA MET A 48 -5.36 -1.27 10.89
C MET A 48 -6.46 -1.53 9.85
N ILE A 49 -7.55 -0.77 9.90
CA ILE A 49 -8.65 -0.90 8.94
C ILE A 49 -8.17 -0.49 7.55
N ALA A 50 -7.58 0.70 7.44
CA ALA A 50 -7.15 1.23 6.16
C ALA A 50 -6.10 0.32 5.50
N HIS A 51 -5.10 -0.12 6.25
CA HIS A 51 -4.09 -1.05 5.78
C HIS A 51 -4.67 -2.41 5.39
N GLY A 52 -5.66 -2.92 6.13
CA GLY A 52 -6.36 -4.16 5.80
C GLY A 52 -6.97 -4.12 4.39
N PHE A 53 -7.62 -3.01 4.02
CA PHE A 53 -8.17 -2.81 2.68
C PHE A 53 -7.08 -2.57 1.61
N THR A 54 -6.05 -1.76 1.90
CA THR A 54 -5.01 -1.48 0.89
C THR A 54 -4.12 -2.68 0.59
N SER A 55 -3.69 -3.42 1.62
CA SER A 55 -2.83 -4.59 1.44
C SER A 55 -3.56 -5.72 0.72
N SER A 56 -4.83 -5.99 1.07
CA SER A 56 -5.65 -6.97 0.36
C SER A 56 -5.89 -6.59 -1.11
N ALA A 57 -6.15 -5.31 -1.40
CA ALA A 57 -6.24 -4.81 -2.77
C ALA A 57 -4.94 -5.02 -3.56
N LEU A 58 -3.78 -4.72 -2.96
CA LEU A 58 -2.47 -4.94 -3.59
C LEU A 58 -2.18 -6.43 -3.83
N PHE A 59 -2.51 -7.31 -2.88
CA PHE A 59 -2.38 -8.76 -3.07
C PHE A 59 -3.27 -9.28 -4.19
N CYS A 60 -4.47 -8.72 -4.34
CA CYS A 60 -5.36 -9.08 -5.44
C CYS A 60 -4.83 -8.60 -6.79
N LEU A 61 -4.28 -7.38 -6.88
CA LEU A 61 -3.60 -6.88 -8.07
C LEU A 61 -2.38 -7.73 -8.43
N ALA A 62 -1.58 -8.12 -7.45
CA ALA A 62 -0.46 -9.04 -7.67
C ALA A 62 -0.95 -10.41 -8.17
N ASN A 63 -2.15 -10.84 -7.75
CA ASN A 63 -2.74 -12.08 -8.22
C ASN A 63 -3.24 -11.98 -9.66
N THR A 64 -3.92 -10.89 -10.06
CA THR A 64 -4.37 -10.72 -11.45
C THR A 64 -3.21 -10.60 -12.43
N THR A 65 -2.07 -10.04 -12.01
CA THR A 65 -0.83 -10.09 -12.80
C THR A 65 -0.28 -11.51 -12.87
N TYR A 66 -0.28 -12.24 -11.74
CA TYR A 66 0.24 -13.60 -11.66
C TYR A 66 -0.56 -14.59 -12.51
N GLU A 67 -1.90 -14.48 -12.56
CA GLU A 67 -2.75 -15.33 -13.39
C GLU A 67 -2.44 -15.17 -14.90
N ARG A 68 -1.84 -14.05 -15.31
CA ARG A 68 -1.44 -13.78 -16.70
C ARG A 68 0.00 -14.14 -17.00
N THR A 69 0.93 -13.91 -16.07
CA THR A 69 2.37 -14.10 -16.29
C THR A 69 2.91 -15.41 -15.73
N HIS A 70 2.17 -16.06 -14.84
CA HIS A 70 2.61 -17.21 -14.03
C HIS A 70 3.93 -17.01 -13.28
N THR A 71 4.34 -15.75 -13.08
CA THR A 71 5.58 -15.38 -12.40
C THR A 71 5.32 -14.28 -11.39
N ARG A 72 6.03 -14.35 -10.26
CA ARG A 72 5.98 -13.33 -9.20
C ARG A 72 7.14 -12.34 -9.26
N ILE A 73 8.08 -12.56 -10.19
CA ILE A 73 9.30 -11.77 -10.32
C ILE A 73 8.95 -10.44 -10.97
N LEU A 74 9.14 -9.35 -10.22
CA LEU A 74 8.72 -8.00 -10.56
C LEU A 74 9.35 -7.47 -11.86
N ILE A 75 10.58 -7.89 -12.17
CA ILE A 75 11.26 -7.54 -13.44
C ILE A 75 10.57 -8.18 -14.66
N LEU A 76 9.95 -9.34 -14.49
CA LEU A 76 9.25 -10.06 -15.57
C LEU A 76 7.81 -9.57 -15.76
N THR A 77 7.27 -8.80 -14.81
CA THR A 77 5.89 -8.29 -14.82
C THR A 77 5.82 -6.80 -15.18
N ARG A 78 6.52 -6.38 -16.24
CA ARG A 78 6.63 -4.97 -16.68
C ARG A 78 5.67 -4.61 -17.81
N GLY A 79 5.37 -3.31 -17.94
CA GLY A 79 4.71 -2.73 -19.12
C GLY A 79 3.19 -2.94 -19.20
N PHE A 80 2.51 -3.24 -18.10
CA PHE A 80 1.06 -3.47 -18.11
C PHE A 80 0.22 -2.23 -18.46
N HIS A 81 0.79 -1.02 -18.45
CA HIS A 81 0.08 0.20 -18.87
C HIS A 81 -0.45 0.15 -20.30
N ASN A 82 0.38 -0.34 -21.24
CA ASN A 82 0.00 -0.39 -22.64
C ASN A 82 -0.99 -1.52 -22.95
N ILE A 83 -1.04 -2.54 -22.09
CA ILE A 83 -1.85 -3.74 -22.29
C ILE A 83 -3.21 -3.61 -21.57
N LEU A 84 -3.20 -3.26 -20.29
CA LEU A 84 -4.35 -3.29 -19.40
C LEU A 84 -4.52 -1.92 -18.72
N PRO A 85 -4.84 -0.84 -19.46
CA PRO A 85 -4.88 0.52 -18.93
C PRO A 85 -5.84 0.67 -17.75
N MET A 86 -6.99 0.00 -17.78
CA MET A 86 -7.94 0.02 -16.66
C MET A 86 -7.43 -0.71 -15.41
N SER A 87 -6.57 -1.73 -15.55
CA SER A 87 -5.91 -2.32 -14.38
C SER A 87 -4.89 -1.36 -13.77
N THR A 88 -4.29 -0.49 -14.60
CA THR A 88 -3.24 0.43 -14.16
C THR A 88 -3.78 1.58 -13.31
N THR A 89 -5.02 1.98 -13.54
CA THR A 89 -5.72 2.94 -12.67
C THR A 89 -5.94 2.34 -11.28
N TRP A 90 -6.32 1.07 -11.19
CA TRP A 90 -6.44 0.36 -9.92
C TRP A 90 -5.08 0.21 -9.21
N TRP A 91 -4.02 -0.11 -9.95
CA TRP A 91 -2.65 -0.12 -9.42
C TRP A 91 -2.22 1.24 -8.87
N LEU A 92 -2.52 2.33 -9.59
CA LEU A 92 -2.18 3.68 -9.15
C LEU A 92 -2.93 4.03 -7.87
N LEU A 93 -4.26 3.83 -7.83
CA LEU A 93 -5.09 4.13 -6.66
C LEU A 93 -4.64 3.35 -5.42
N ALA A 94 -4.40 2.04 -5.56
CA ALA A 94 -3.94 1.21 -4.45
C ALA A 94 -2.55 1.65 -3.95
N ASN A 95 -1.63 2.02 -4.85
CA ASN A 95 -0.31 2.53 -4.46
C ASN A 95 -0.40 3.91 -3.78
N LEU A 96 -1.23 4.83 -4.27
CA LEU A 96 -1.43 6.14 -3.63
C LEU A 96 -2.00 5.98 -2.21
N MET A 97 -2.95 5.09 -2.02
CA MET A 97 -3.45 4.77 -0.68
C MET A 97 -2.35 4.14 0.20
N ASN A 98 -1.50 3.27 -0.35
CA ASN A 98 -0.38 2.67 0.38
C ASN A 98 0.71 3.69 0.76
N ILE A 99 0.92 4.72 -0.06
CA ILE A 99 1.78 5.88 0.23
C ILE A 99 1.19 6.77 1.34
N ALA A 100 -0.08 6.53 1.71
CA ALA A 100 -0.83 7.38 2.62
C ALA A 100 -0.96 8.81 2.07
N THR A 101 -1.38 8.98 0.82
CA THR A 101 -1.66 10.31 0.27
C THR A 101 -2.94 10.90 0.86
N PRO A 102 -3.00 12.21 1.19
CA PRO A 102 -4.24 12.85 1.62
C PRO A 102 -5.28 12.84 0.46
N PRO A 103 -6.57 12.58 0.70
CA PRO A 103 -7.28 12.44 1.98
C PRO A 103 -7.46 10.98 2.47
N SER A 104 -6.58 10.03 2.11
CA SER A 104 -6.78 8.61 2.46
C SER A 104 -6.82 8.32 3.96
N MET A 105 -7.51 7.24 4.35
CA MET A 105 -7.56 6.81 5.75
C MET A 105 -6.19 6.37 6.29
N ASN A 106 -5.32 5.81 5.44
CA ASN A 106 -3.93 5.51 5.81
C ASN A 106 -3.19 6.79 6.26
N PHE A 107 -3.38 7.90 5.55
CA PHE A 107 -2.81 9.20 5.95
C PHE A 107 -3.30 9.63 7.33
N THR A 108 -4.60 9.55 7.57
CA THR A 108 -5.18 9.94 8.87
C THR A 108 -4.64 9.09 10.02
N GLY A 109 -4.55 7.77 9.84
CA GLY A 109 -4.02 6.86 10.85
C GLY A 109 -2.54 7.11 11.13
N GLU A 110 -1.72 7.23 10.09
CA GLU A 110 -0.28 7.51 10.26
C GLU A 110 -0.05 8.87 10.90
N LEU A 111 -0.76 9.92 10.48
CA LEU A 111 -0.62 11.26 11.07
C LEU A 111 -1.01 11.29 12.55
N LEU A 112 -2.05 10.58 12.96
CA LEU A 112 -2.43 10.45 14.37
C LEU A 112 -1.34 9.72 15.17
N ILE A 113 -0.84 8.60 14.67
CA ILE A 113 0.27 7.85 15.31
C ILE A 113 1.53 8.73 15.41
N MET A 114 1.84 9.48 14.36
CA MET A 114 2.96 10.44 14.32
C MET A 114 2.84 11.49 15.41
N SER A 115 1.67 12.10 15.56
CA SER A 115 1.44 13.13 16.57
C SER A 115 1.56 12.58 18.00
N ALA A 116 1.06 11.36 18.23
CA ALA A 116 1.18 10.68 19.52
C ALA A 116 2.64 10.35 19.86
N LEU A 117 3.40 9.83 18.89
CA LEU A 117 4.83 9.50 19.05
C LEU A 117 5.69 10.74 19.26
N PHE A 118 5.39 11.83 18.54
CA PHE A 118 6.08 13.10 18.71
C PHE A 118 5.90 13.67 20.11
N ASN A 119 4.67 13.61 20.65
CA ASN A 119 4.38 14.03 22.02
C ASN A 119 5.05 13.13 23.06
N TRP A 120 5.23 11.83 22.76
CA TRP A 120 5.95 10.91 23.65
C TRP A 120 7.46 11.18 23.66
N CYS A 121 8.08 11.31 22.48
CA CYS A 121 9.48 11.70 22.35
C CYS A 121 9.71 12.39 20.99
N PRO A 122 10.07 13.69 20.95
CA PRO A 122 10.21 14.44 19.70
C PRO A 122 11.22 13.87 18.71
N THR A 123 12.23 13.15 19.17
CA THR A 123 13.26 12.54 18.30
C THR A 123 12.70 11.45 17.39
N THR A 124 11.54 10.87 17.73
CA THR A 124 10.86 9.85 16.92
C THR A 124 10.44 10.38 15.54
N ILE A 125 10.27 11.70 15.39
CA ILE A 125 9.90 12.32 14.11
C ILE A 125 10.92 12.04 13.00
N ILE A 126 12.21 11.92 13.35
CA ILE A 126 13.27 11.66 12.36
C ILE A 126 13.13 10.23 11.83
N LEU A 127 12.97 9.25 12.72
CA LEU A 127 12.77 7.85 12.33
C LEU A 127 11.52 7.68 11.48
N LEU A 128 10.43 8.32 11.90
CA LEU A 128 9.16 8.15 11.23
C LEU A 128 9.12 8.89 9.89
N GLY A 129 9.68 10.10 9.80
CA GLY A 129 9.84 10.83 8.54
C GLY A 129 10.68 10.04 7.52
N LEU A 130 11.77 9.40 7.98
CA LEU A 130 12.52 8.46 7.14
C LEU A 130 11.66 7.26 6.72
N SER A 131 10.87 6.71 7.64
CA SER A 131 9.99 5.58 7.31
C SER A 131 9.00 5.93 6.21
N MET A 132 8.38 7.12 6.26
CA MET A 132 7.44 7.64 5.25
C MET A 132 8.10 7.91 3.90
N LEU A 133 9.33 8.42 3.90
CA LEU A 133 10.07 8.60 2.65
C LEU A 133 10.35 7.25 1.99
N ILE A 134 10.74 6.25 2.78
CA ILE A 134 11.01 4.92 2.25
C ILE A 134 9.70 4.25 1.80
N THR A 135 8.58 4.43 2.51
CA THR A 135 7.27 3.93 2.05
C THR A 135 6.86 4.51 0.71
N ALA A 136 7.03 5.81 0.52
CA ALA A 136 6.79 6.46 -0.77
C ALA A 136 7.69 5.92 -1.88
N SER A 137 8.97 5.69 -1.60
CA SER A 137 9.91 5.20 -2.61
C SER A 137 9.65 3.76 -3.06
N TYR A 138 9.41 2.79 -2.15
CA TYR A 138 9.19 1.40 -2.58
C TYR A 138 7.83 1.22 -3.26
N SER A 139 6.81 1.98 -2.88
CA SER A 139 5.47 1.88 -3.49
C SER A 139 5.44 2.49 -4.88
N LEU A 140 6.07 3.65 -5.08
CA LEU A 140 6.31 4.18 -6.43
C LEU A 140 7.18 3.24 -7.26
N HIS A 141 8.21 2.63 -6.66
CA HIS A 141 9.02 1.62 -7.35
C HIS A 141 8.17 0.42 -7.78
N MET A 142 7.30 -0.09 -6.92
CA MET A 142 6.36 -1.17 -7.22
C MET A 142 5.43 -0.79 -8.39
N PHE A 143 4.87 0.41 -8.39
CA PHE A 143 4.01 0.89 -9.48
C PHE A 143 4.77 1.02 -10.80
N LEU A 144 5.90 1.74 -10.81
CA LEU A 144 6.69 1.98 -12.02
C LEU A 144 7.22 0.68 -12.61
N SER A 145 7.70 -0.24 -11.76
CA SER A 145 8.25 -1.51 -12.21
C SER A 145 7.21 -2.49 -12.74
N THR A 146 5.94 -2.38 -12.34
CA THR A 146 4.89 -3.26 -12.85
C THR A 146 4.18 -2.66 -14.06
N GLN A 147 3.89 -1.36 -14.02
CA GLN A 147 3.05 -0.71 -15.04
C GLN A 147 3.84 -0.12 -16.19
N MET A 148 5.03 0.43 -15.94
CA MET A 148 5.81 1.16 -16.94
C MET A 148 6.85 0.27 -17.63
N GLY A 149 7.41 0.82 -18.71
CA GLY A 149 8.45 0.18 -19.50
C GLY A 149 7.93 -0.76 -20.59
N PRO A 150 8.84 -1.33 -21.41
CA PRO A 150 8.47 -2.29 -22.44
C PRO A 150 8.06 -3.63 -21.81
N THR A 151 7.06 -4.27 -22.42
CA THR A 151 6.55 -5.57 -21.98
C THR A 151 7.55 -6.66 -22.36
N PRO A 152 8.05 -7.48 -21.41
CA PRO A 152 9.05 -8.51 -21.70
C PRO A 152 8.43 -9.74 -22.36
N LEU A 153 7.13 -9.98 -22.15
CA LEU A 153 6.39 -11.08 -22.76
C LEU A 153 5.85 -10.67 -24.12
N ASN A 154 6.15 -11.47 -25.14
CA ASN A 154 5.64 -11.31 -26.50
C ASN A 154 4.27 -12.01 -26.71
N ASN A 155 3.64 -12.48 -25.62
CA ASN A 155 2.38 -13.20 -25.67
C ASN A 155 1.19 -12.25 -25.58
N GLN A 156 0.14 -12.56 -26.34
CA GLN A 156 -1.16 -11.93 -26.18
C GLN A 156 -1.69 -12.22 -24.77
N THR A 157 -1.93 -11.16 -24.02
CA THR A 157 -2.49 -11.22 -22.68
C THR A 157 -3.99 -11.02 -22.74
N ALA A 158 -4.74 -11.82 -21.99
CA ALA A 158 -6.19 -11.69 -21.93
C ALA A 158 -6.58 -10.34 -21.30
N PRO A 159 -7.63 -9.67 -21.83
CA PRO A 159 -8.14 -8.42 -21.26
C PRO A 159 -8.60 -8.63 -19.80
N ALA A 160 -8.77 -7.52 -19.08
CA ALA A 160 -9.28 -7.57 -17.71
C ALA A 160 -10.73 -8.07 -17.67
N HIS A 161 -11.00 -9.07 -16.82
CA HIS A 161 -12.35 -9.58 -16.63
C HIS A 161 -13.17 -8.67 -15.71
N SER A 162 -14.50 -8.66 -15.88
CA SER A 162 -15.42 -7.91 -15.01
C SER A 162 -15.28 -8.27 -13.52
N ARG A 163 -15.01 -9.55 -13.23
CA ARG A 163 -14.64 -10.09 -11.92
C ARG A 163 -13.50 -9.28 -11.27
N GLU A 164 -12.45 -8.98 -12.02
CA GLU A 164 -11.26 -8.31 -11.48
C GLU A 164 -11.56 -6.86 -11.13
N HIS A 165 -12.34 -6.18 -11.98
CA HIS A 165 -12.77 -4.81 -11.71
C HIS A 165 -13.73 -4.72 -10.52
N LEU A 166 -14.70 -5.65 -10.43
CA LEU A 166 -15.60 -5.72 -9.28
C LEU A 166 -14.82 -5.96 -7.99
N LEU A 167 -13.85 -6.87 -8.01
CA LEU A 167 -13.01 -7.14 -6.85
C LEU A 167 -12.25 -5.88 -6.40
N MET A 168 -11.63 -5.14 -7.33
CA MET A 168 -10.91 -3.91 -6.97
C MET A 168 -11.85 -2.81 -6.47
N ALA A 169 -13.02 -2.67 -7.08
CA ALA A 169 -14.05 -1.73 -6.65
C ALA A 169 -14.52 -2.02 -5.21
N LEU A 170 -14.76 -3.29 -4.88
CA LEU A 170 -15.18 -3.72 -3.53
C LEU A 170 -14.11 -3.49 -2.46
N HIS A 171 -12.83 -3.39 -2.81
CA HIS A 171 -11.79 -3.02 -1.86
C HIS A 171 -11.65 -1.50 -1.72
N LEU A 172 -11.59 -0.78 -2.84
CA LEU A 172 -11.18 0.63 -2.85
C LEU A 172 -12.35 1.59 -2.57
N ILE A 173 -13.56 1.27 -3.01
CA ILE A 173 -14.73 2.14 -2.80
C ILE A 173 -15.08 2.25 -1.31
N PRO A 174 -15.18 1.15 -0.53
CA PRO A 174 -15.46 1.28 0.91
C PRO A 174 -14.40 2.09 1.64
N LEU A 175 -13.12 1.88 1.31
CA LEU A 175 -12.02 2.62 1.93
C LEU A 175 -12.09 4.12 1.62
N MET A 176 -12.43 4.49 0.37
CA MET A 176 -12.64 5.90 0.00
C MET A 176 -13.84 6.51 0.72
N LEU A 177 -14.95 5.77 0.85
CA LEU A 177 -16.12 6.25 1.59
C LEU A 177 -15.82 6.48 3.07
N VAL A 178 -15.09 5.57 3.71
CA VAL A 178 -14.64 5.72 5.11
C VAL A 178 -13.71 6.92 5.26
N SER A 179 -12.81 7.16 4.29
CA SER A 179 -11.91 8.32 4.34
C SER A 179 -12.63 9.68 4.32
N MET A 180 -13.85 9.74 3.76
CA MET A 180 -14.68 10.96 3.76
C MET A 180 -15.38 11.19 5.11
N LYS A 181 -15.54 10.15 5.92
CA LYS A 181 -16.14 10.21 7.27
C LYS A 181 -15.33 9.35 8.25
N PRO A 182 -14.10 9.78 8.61
CA PRO A 182 -13.22 8.99 9.46
C PRO A 182 -13.78 8.80 10.89
N GLU A 183 -14.70 9.67 11.33
CA GLU A 183 -15.44 9.58 12.60
C GLU A 183 -16.23 8.28 12.79
N LEU A 184 -16.48 7.51 11.72
CA LEU A 184 -17.15 6.21 11.83
C LEU A 184 -16.22 5.12 12.40
N VAL A 185 -14.91 5.37 12.39
CA VAL A 185 -13.87 4.40 12.77
C VAL A 185 -13.04 4.88 13.95
N ILE A 186 -12.71 6.18 13.99
CA ILE A 186 -11.85 6.83 15.00
C ILE A 186 -12.69 7.24 16.20
#